data_AF-A0A1L0G4U0-F1
#
_entry.id   AF-A0A1L0G4U0-F1
#
_cell.length_a   1.000
_cell.length_b   1.000
_cell.length_c   1.000
_cell.angle_alpha   90.00
_cell.angle_beta   90.00
_cell.angle_gamma   90.00
#
_symmetry.space_group_name_H-M   'P 1'
#
loop_
_entity.id
_entity.type
_entity.pdbx_description
1 polymer ?
#
loop_
_entity_poly.entity_id
_entity_poly.type
_entity_poly.pdbx_seq_one_letter_code
_entity_poly.pdbx_strand_id
1 'polypeptide(L)'
;MLRSRLLRRLSTSHFDLAAWKLKLTPTKPSAIRNLLTDYSKLYPYDKLRVLSLSSESVRQSLELLTMLQEKHSGEDIFYHISNNVNSKLFSNLVEDFLFQLMAEGNLNAVVALVHIVYECDNAHYKLSNQFWSILSSEASMRGHHAAASLVYHEIVNPYAAYSNRSMFIQENHLVPFLLLPTAIALLATVFSHSGNLAAVEGLRSYFKRYYSYFGHRKVYETLTISRVEALARTGDLTKTLDAFIDLCLKYRGHTKYRDPKDSARSLKYLSRMGYKERQRNIINNIGLGNHKLDKLQLNEVRTQNITPFQPHIEYNVYHKSGKPHWTILDGVPRVSDLPCFHELVRDHTQRLISEKHSVVDRLLTLITRHHHALHKFVAVSLCELGHVEVAWAVISKLPELYPLLPKKVLYSGPEVFTCIFRSLKRAYEGKASSSEQTSKDLDYILALIYVEWQQLHGFTNAGRRSYLEALLASPAVSKQDVESVLGDWKQNGLKRINLDSSSCDRLRALDIDDTYITPCSIRL
;
A
#
# COMPACT_ATOMS: atom_id res chain seq x y z
N MET A 1 -67.91 -28.69 10.45
CA MET A 1 -66.49 -29.13 10.59
C MET A 1 -65.44 -28.09 10.18
N LEU A 2 -65.73 -27.09 9.33
CA LEU A 2 -64.76 -26.04 8.96
C LEU A 2 -64.45 -25.04 10.10
N ARG A 3 -65.44 -24.71 10.96
CA ARG A 3 -65.24 -23.83 12.12
C ARG A 3 -64.31 -24.41 13.19
N SER A 4 -64.28 -25.75 13.38
CA SER A 4 -63.40 -26.36 14.40
C SER A 4 -61.94 -26.47 13.95
N ARG A 5 -61.65 -26.51 12.64
CA ARG A 5 -60.28 -26.45 12.12
C ARG A 5 -59.69 -25.04 12.16
N LEU A 6 -60.52 -24.02 11.92
CA LEU A 6 -60.13 -22.61 12.07
C LEU A 6 -59.94 -22.23 13.54
N LEU A 7 -60.81 -22.70 14.44
CA LEU A 7 -60.65 -22.52 15.89
C LEU A 7 -59.51 -23.36 16.49
N ARG A 8 -59.16 -24.52 15.91
CA ARG A 8 -57.93 -25.27 16.28
C ARG A 8 -56.64 -24.62 15.81
N ARG A 9 -56.66 -23.85 14.70
CA ARG A 9 -55.53 -23.01 14.30
C ARG A 9 -55.36 -21.78 15.21
N LEU A 10 -56.43 -21.35 15.87
CA LEU A 10 -56.45 -20.24 16.83
C LEU A 10 -56.38 -20.71 18.30
N SER A 11 -56.38 -22.02 18.57
CA SER A 11 -56.24 -22.56 19.92
C SER A 11 -54.77 -22.61 20.32
N THR A 12 -54.47 -21.93 21.42
CA THR A 12 -53.17 -21.71 22.09
C THR A 12 -52.42 -22.96 22.56
N SER A 13 -52.62 -24.12 21.95
CA SER A 13 -52.08 -25.41 22.39
C SER A 13 -50.61 -25.66 22.01
N HIS A 14 -49.78 -24.64 21.76
CA HIS A 14 -48.35 -24.85 21.52
C HIS A 14 -47.39 -23.80 22.08
N PHE A 15 -47.86 -22.74 22.77
CA PHE A 15 -46.98 -21.76 23.40
C PHE A 15 -46.89 -21.98 24.91
N ASP A 16 -45.84 -22.69 25.35
CA ASP A 16 -45.56 -22.95 26.76
C ASP A 16 -44.81 -21.77 27.40
N LEU A 17 -45.55 -20.93 28.13
CA LEU A 17 -45.04 -19.75 28.81
C LEU A 17 -43.98 -20.09 29.88
N ALA A 18 -44.11 -21.24 30.55
CA ALA A 18 -43.20 -21.65 31.61
C ALA A 18 -41.85 -22.10 31.01
N ALA A 19 -41.89 -22.85 29.91
CA ALA A 19 -40.69 -23.20 29.16
C ALA A 19 -39.96 -21.96 28.61
N TRP A 20 -40.69 -20.93 28.17
CA TRP A 20 -40.09 -19.68 27.71
C TRP A 20 -39.42 -18.88 28.83
N LYS A 21 -40.00 -18.80 30.04
CA LYS A 21 -39.36 -18.14 31.19
C LYS A 21 -37.97 -18.73 31.49
N LEU A 22 -37.81 -20.05 31.37
CA LEU A 22 -36.52 -20.72 31.57
C LEU A 22 -35.50 -20.40 30.46
N LYS A 23 -35.96 -20.14 29.22
CA LYS A 23 -35.09 -19.77 28.09
C LYS A 23 -34.64 -18.31 28.13
N LEU A 24 -35.36 -17.44 28.83
CA LEU A 24 -35.09 -15.99 28.93
C LEU A 24 -33.93 -15.62 29.85
N THR A 25 -33.24 -16.60 30.45
CA THR A 25 -31.98 -16.40 31.19
C THR A 25 -30.86 -17.22 30.55
N PRO A 26 -30.47 -16.93 29.30
CA PRO A 26 -29.46 -17.73 28.63
C PRO A 26 -28.08 -17.50 29.26
N THR A 27 -27.46 -18.58 29.75
CA THR A 27 -26.14 -18.53 30.40
C THR A 27 -24.98 -18.90 29.47
N LYS A 28 -25.29 -19.45 28.27
CA LYS A 28 -24.29 -19.95 27.31
C LYS A 28 -24.60 -19.45 25.90
N PRO A 29 -23.58 -19.27 25.02
CA PRO A 29 -23.77 -18.84 23.64
C PRO A 29 -24.72 -19.73 22.82
N SER A 30 -24.69 -21.05 23.04
CA SER A 30 -25.63 -21.99 22.40
C SER A 30 -27.08 -21.77 22.83
N ALA A 31 -27.30 -21.39 24.08
CA ALA A 31 -28.63 -21.07 24.60
C ALA A 31 -29.17 -19.77 24.00
N ILE A 32 -28.32 -18.75 23.82
CA ILE A 32 -28.67 -17.50 23.11
C ILE A 32 -29.07 -17.81 21.67
N ARG A 33 -28.26 -18.57 20.93
CA ARG A 33 -28.60 -18.95 19.53
C ARG A 33 -29.94 -19.69 19.45
N ASN A 34 -30.18 -20.64 20.36
CA ASN A 34 -31.45 -21.37 20.39
C ASN A 34 -32.62 -20.45 20.74
N LEU A 35 -32.46 -19.54 21.70
CA LEU A 35 -33.46 -18.53 22.05
C LEU A 35 -33.84 -17.67 20.84
N LEU A 36 -32.84 -17.13 20.12
CA LEU A 36 -33.05 -16.29 18.94
C LEU A 36 -33.73 -17.06 17.80
N THR A 37 -33.34 -18.32 17.59
CA THR A 37 -33.92 -19.21 16.57
C THR A 37 -35.35 -19.62 16.90
N ASP A 38 -35.65 -19.85 18.17
CA ASP A 38 -37.00 -20.18 18.61
C ASP A 38 -37.91 -18.95 18.57
N TYR A 39 -37.38 -17.77 18.92
CA TYR A 39 -38.13 -16.52 18.92
C TYR A 39 -38.50 -16.07 17.52
N SER A 40 -37.60 -16.25 16.55
CA SER A 40 -37.87 -15.90 15.14
C SER A 40 -39.03 -16.70 14.54
N LYS A 41 -39.30 -17.89 15.06
CA LYS A 41 -40.41 -18.78 14.62
C LYS A 41 -41.74 -18.46 15.28
N LEU A 42 -41.77 -17.60 16.30
CA LEU A 42 -43.00 -17.25 17.00
C LEU A 42 -43.92 -16.37 16.15
N TYR A 43 -45.22 -16.54 16.34
CA TYR A 43 -46.22 -15.61 15.79
C TYR A 43 -46.12 -14.23 16.47
N PRO A 44 -46.52 -13.14 15.78
CA PRO A 44 -46.40 -11.78 16.31
C PRO A 44 -47.01 -11.58 17.71
N TYR A 45 -48.15 -12.21 17.98
CA TYR A 45 -48.81 -12.15 19.29
C TYR A 45 -47.97 -12.80 20.41
N ASP A 46 -47.34 -13.94 20.13
CA ASP A 46 -46.51 -14.64 21.12
C ASP A 46 -45.18 -13.91 21.35
N LYS A 47 -44.63 -13.24 20.32
CA LYS A 47 -43.45 -12.37 20.46
C LYS A 47 -43.68 -11.28 21.50
N LEU A 48 -44.82 -10.57 21.43
CA LEU A 48 -45.18 -9.53 22.42
C LEU A 48 -45.27 -10.09 23.85
N ARG A 49 -45.81 -11.30 24.00
CA ARG A 49 -45.89 -11.97 25.32
C ARG A 49 -44.51 -12.31 25.86
N VAL A 50 -43.60 -12.82 25.02
CA VAL A 50 -42.21 -13.07 25.41
C VAL A 50 -41.51 -11.77 25.83
N LEU A 51 -41.66 -10.69 25.07
CA LEU A 51 -41.05 -9.39 25.37
C LEU A 51 -41.50 -8.86 26.74
N SER A 52 -42.79 -8.96 27.07
CA SER A 52 -43.34 -8.51 28.35
C SER A 52 -42.80 -9.25 29.58
N LEU A 53 -42.25 -10.45 29.39
CA LEU A 53 -41.70 -11.31 30.45
C LEU A 53 -40.17 -11.29 30.52
N SER A 54 -39.53 -10.62 29.57
CA SER A 54 -38.08 -10.61 29.42
C SER A 54 -37.45 -9.57 30.32
N SER A 55 -36.24 -9.87 30.81
CA SER A 55 -35.39 -8.83 31.41
C SER A 55 -35.06 -7.76 30.36
N GLU A 56 -34.68 -6.56 30.80
CA GLU A 56 -34.41 -5.44 29.90
C GLU A 56 -33.38 -5.79 28.80
N SER A 57 -32.26 -6.42 29.16
CA SER A 57 -31.24 -6.88 28.22
C SER A 57 -31.80 -7.81 27.13
N VAL A 58 -32.60 -8.80 27.55
CA VAL A 58 -33.17 -9.79 26.62
C VAL A 58 -34.26 -9.14 25.77
N ARG A 59 -35.11 -8.32 26.38
CA ARG A 59 -36.17 -7.58 25.68
C ARG A 59 -35.59 -6.71 24.56
N GLN A 60 -34.60 -5.87 24.88
CA GLN A 60 -33.97 -4.97 23.91
C GLN A 60 -33.22 -5.73 22.80
N SER A 61 -32.65 -6.89 23.12
CA SER A 61 -32.00 -7.77 22.14
C SER A 61 -33.00 -8.46 21.21
N LEU A 62 -34.15 -8.89 21.72
CA LEU A 62 -35.22 -9.49 20.91
C LEU A 62 -35.93 -8.45 20.04
N GLU A 63 -36.06 -7.21 20.52
CA GLU A 63 -36.50 -6.05 19.72
C GLU A 63 -35.50 -5.80 18.57
N LEU A 64 -34.20 -5.75 18.84
CA LEU A 64 -33.15 -5.64 17.80
C LEU A 64 -33.24 -6.77 16.76
N LEU A 65 -33.39 -8.02 17.20
CA LEU A 65 -33.59 -9.16 16.28
C LEU A 65 -34.80 -8.96 15.37
N THR A 66 -35.89 -8.40 15.91
CA THR A 66 -37.11 -8.13 15.15
C THR A 66 -36.86 -7.05 14.10
N MET A 67 -36.18 -5.96 14.47
CA MET A 67 -35.82 -4.88 13.54
C MET A 67 -34.93 -5.38 12.39
N LEU A 68 -33.95 -6.23 12.69
CA LEU A 68 -33.06 -6.85 11.70
C LEU A 68 -33.80 -7.80 10.74
N GLN A 69 -34.78 -8.56 11.23
CA GLN A 69 -35.58 -9.49 10.41
C GLN A 69 -36.59 -8.79 9.52
N GLU A 70 -37.22 -7.74 10.04
CA GLU A 70 -38.24 -6.95 9.36
C GLU A 70 -37.65 -5.90 8.41
N LYS A 71 -36.31 -5.81 8.34
CA LYS A 71 -35.57 -4.86 7.50
C LYS A 71 -35.99 -3.41 7.76
N HIS A 72 -36.03 -3.03 9.03
CA HIS A 72 -36.16 -1.63 9.43
C HIS A 72 -35.02 -0.80 8.83
N SER A 73 -35.17 0.52 8.81
CA SER A 73 -34.11 1.39 8.28
C SER A 73 -32.82 1.21 9.08
N GLY A 74 -31.67 1.30 8.41
CA GLY A 74 -30.37 1.22 9.09
C GLY A 74 -30.20 2.31 10.15
N GLU A 75 -30.81 3.48 9.96
CA GLU A 75 -30.81 4.58 10.92
C GLU A 75 -31.55 4.21 12.21
N ASP A 76 -32.73 3.60 12.09
CA ASP A 76 -33.52 3.16 13.26
C ASP A 76 -32.77 2.08 14.06
N ILE A 77 -32.15 1.13 13.36
CA ILE A 77 -31.38 0.06 14.01
C ILE A 77 -30.15 0.64 14.70
N PHE A 78 -29.44 1.58 14.07
CA PHE A 78 -28.31 2.28 14.68
C PHE A 78 -28.73 3.05 15.93
N TYR A 79 -29.84 3.78 15.86
CA TYR A 79 -30.40 4.52 17.00
C TYR A 79 -30.80 3.58 18.14
N HIS A 80 -31.42 2.44 17.82
CA HIS A 80 -31.78 1.43 18.81
C HIS A 80 -30.55 0.89 19.56
N ILE A 81 -29.50 0.52 18.83
CA ILE A 81 -28.28 -0.02 19.44
C ILE A 81 -27.59 1.05 20.29
N SER A 82 -27.43 2.26 19.77
CA SER A 82 -26.74 3.35 20.47
C SER A 82 -27.43 3.75 21.78
N ASN A 83 -28.77 3.81 21.82
CA ASN A 83 -29.50 4.16 23.04
C ASN A 83 -29.55 3.03 24.06
N ASN A 84 -29.53 1.77 23.61
CA ASN A 84 -29.69 0.60 24.48
C ASN A 84 -28.38 -0.15 24.75
N VAL A 85 -27.22 0.45 24.42
CA VAL A 85 -25.90 -0.19 24.60
C VAL A 85 -25.64 -0.58 26.06
N ASN A 86 -26.09 0.25 27.01
CA ASN A 86 -25.97 0.02 28.45
C ASN A 86 -26.81 -1.17 28.95
N SER A 87 -27.85 -1.56 28.20
CA SER A 87 -28.70 -2.70 28.52
C SER A 87 -28.05 -4.05 28.17
N LYS A 88 -26.78 -4.07 27.71
CA LYS A 88 -26.04 -5.28 27.33
C LYS A 88 -26.78 -6.09 26.28
N LEU A 89 -26.96 -5.50 25.10
CA LEU A 89 -27.52 -6.18 23.93
C LEU A 89 -26.70 -7.41 23.56
N PHE A 90 -27.32 -8.45 22.99
CA PHE A 90 -26.56 -9.61 22.52
C PHE A 90 -25.55 -9.23 21.44
N SER A 91 -24.26 -9.45 21.73
CA SER A 91 -23.14 -8.99 20.89
C SER A 91 -23.19 -9.54 19.47
N ASN A 92 -23.69 -10.76 19.28
CA ASN A 92 -23.82 -11.36 17.95
C ASN A 92 -24.83 -10.60 17.06
N LEU A 93 -25.90 -10.02 17.63
CA LEU A 93 -26.87 -9.24 16.86
C LEU A 93 -26.31 -7.88 16.46
N VAL A 94 -25.54 -7.26 17.36
CA VAL A 94 -24.80 -6.03 17.05
C VAL A 94 -23.79 -6.29 15.92
N GLU A 95 -23.06 -7.41 16.00
CA GLU A 95 -22.12 -7.82 14.97
C GLU A 95 -22.80 -8.13 13.62
N ASP A 96 -23.97 -8.79 13.64
CA ASP A 96 -24.79 -9.01 12.43
C ASP A 96 -25.16 -7.68 11.75
N PHE A 97 -25.53 -6.66 12.53
CA PHE A 97 -25.81 -5.32 12.00
C PHE A 97 -24.55 -4.62 11.45
N LEU A 98 -23.42 -4.74 12.14
CA LEU A 98 -22.14 -4.22 11.65
C LEU A 98 -21.76 -4.85 10.30
N PHE A 99 -22.03 -6.15 10.10
CA PHE A 99 -21.86 -6.80 8.79
C PHE A 99 -22.80 -6.23 7.72
N GLN A 100 -24.06 -5.93 8.06
CA GLN A 100 -24.99 -5.26 7.14
C GLN A 100 -24.48 -3.88 6.73
N LEU A 101 -24.04 -3.06 7.67
CA LEU A 101 -23.46 -1.74 7.39
C LEU A 101 -22.21 -1.82 6.49
N MET A 102 -21.34 -2.81 6.71
CA MET A 102 -20.18 -3.04 5.84
C MET A 102 -20.61 -3.47 4.43
N ALA A 103 -21.62 -4.33 4.29
CA ALA A 103 -22.15 -4.75 3.00
C ALA A 103 -22.76 -3.58 2.21
N GLU A 104 -23.40 -2.64 2.91
CA GLU A 104 -23.91 -1.39 2.35
C GLU A 104 -22.81 -0.36 2.06
N GLY A 105 -21.58 -0.61 2.51
CA GLY A 105 -20.43 0.27 2.34
C GLY A 105 -20.38 1.46 3.29
N ASN A 106 -21.23 1.49 4.33
CA ASN A 106 -21.28 2.57 5.31
C ASN A 106 -20.25 2.37 6.43
N LEU A 107 -18.97 2.48 6.07
CA LEU A 107 -17.86 2.27 7.01
C LEU A 107 -17.79 3.32 8.14
N ASN A 108 -18.32 4.53 7.93
CA ASN A 108 -18.40 5.54 8.98
C ASN A 108 -19.34 5.11 10.11
N ALA A 109 -20.52 4.57 9.77
CA ALA A 109 -21.45 4.03 10.75
C ALA A 109 -20.85 2.83 11.49
N VAL A 110 -20.13 1.95 10.77
CA VAL A 110 -19.39 0.82 11.39
C VAL A 110 -18.41 1.34 12.43
N VAL A 111 -17.55 2.30 12.06
CA VAL A 111 -16.55 2.86 12.98
C VAL A 111 -17.19 3.52 14.19
N ALA A 112 -18.22 4.35 13.98
CA ALA A 112 -18.93 5.02 15.06
C ALA A 112 -19.58 4.02 16.02
N LEU A 113 -20.26 3.01 15.49
CA LEU A 113 -20.93 2.01 16.32
C LEU A 113 -19.95 1.16 17.10
N VAL A 114 -18.81 0.77 16.50
CA VAL A 114 -17.73 0.05 17.21
C VAL A 114 -17.22 0.88 18.38
N HIS A 115 -16.99 2.18 18.19
CA HIS A 115 -16.57 3.05 19.29
C HIS A 115 -17.62 3.11 20.41
N ILE A 116 -18.89 3.29 20.07
CA ILE A 116 -19.99 3.34 21.05
C ILE A 116 -20.04 2.04 21.90
N VAL A 117 -19.95 0.87 21.25
CA VAL A 117 -20.07 -0.41 21.97
C VAL A 117 -18.82 -0.74 22.78
N TYR A 118 -17.62 -0.40 22.30
CA TYR A 118 -16.37 -0.64 23.03
C TYR A 118 -16.17 0.32 24.20
N GLU A 119 -16.63 1.56 24.08
CA GLU A 119 -16.61 2.54 25.18
C GLU A 119 -17.54 2.11 26.32
N CYS A 120 -18.69 1.50 26.01
CA CYS A 120 -19.63 1.00 27.01
C CYS A 120 -19.10 -0.25 27.74
N ASP A 121 -18.79 -1.34 27.02
CA ASP A 121 -18.30 -2.59 27.61
C ASP A 121 -17.55 -3.45 26.58
N ASN A 122 -16.24 -3.21 26.43
CA ASN A 122 -15.36 -3.97 25.51
C ASN A 122 -15.34 -5.49 25.84
N ALA A 123 -15.49 -5.88 27.11
CA ALA A 123 -15.47 -7.29 27.48
C ALA A 123 -16.72 -8.03 26.98
N HIS A 124 -17.88 -7.37 27.02
CA HIS A 124 -19.16 -7.91 26.55
C HIS A 124 -19.27 -7.89 25.03
N TYR A 125 -18.93 -6.77 24.38
CA TYR A 125 -19.12 -6.56 22.93
C TYR A 125 -17.97 -7.06 22.06
N LYS A 126 -17.20 -8.06 22.51
CA LYS A 126 -16.04 -8.57 21.77
C LYS A 126 -16.41 -9.04 20.36
N LEU A 127 -15.92 -8.33 19.35
CA LEU A 127 -16.15 -8.64 17.94
C LEU A 127 -15.27 -9.81 17.47
N SER A 128 -15.76 -10.58 16.50
CA SER A 128 -15.06 -11.75 16.00
C SER A 128 -13.85 -11.39 15.13
N ASN A 129 -12.91 -12.33 15.00
CA ASN A 129 -11.79 -12.19 14.06
C ASN A 129 -12.28 -12.08 12.60
N GLN A 130 -13.47 -12.62 12.29
CA GLN A 130 -14.08 -12.51 10.98
C GLN A 130 -14.50 -11.07 10.69
N PHE A 131 -15.14 -10.39 11.65
CA PHE A 131 -15.49 -8.97 11.53
C PHE A 131 -14.26 -8.13 11.22
N TRP A 132 -13.21 -8.27 12.05
CA TRP A 132 -11.99 -7.50 11.88
C TRP A 132 -11.25 -7.80 10.57
N SER A 133 -11.29 -9.05 10.11
CA SER A 133 -10.71 -9.42 8.81
C SER A 133 -11.45 -8.74 7.65
N ILE A 134 -12.78 -8.76 7.68
CA ILE A 134 -13.62 -8.12 6.64
C ILE A 134 -13.46 -6.60 6.69
N LEU A 135 -13.54 -5.99 7.88
CA LEU A 135 -13.34 -4.55 8.05
C LEU A 135 -11.97 -4.11 7.53
N SER A 136 -10.90 -4.87 7.83
CA SER A 136 -9.56 -4.56 7.33
C SER A 136 -9.48 -4.59 5.80
N SER A 137 -10.21 -5.52 5.16
CA SER A 137 -10.27 -5.65 3.71
C SER A 137 -11.09 -4.51 3.09
N GLU A 138 -12.28 -4.22 3.61
CA GLU A 138 -13.14 -3.14 3.11
C GLU A 138 -12.49 -1.76 3.30
N ALA A 139 -11.91 -1.50 4.48
CA ALA A 139 -11.20 -0.24 4.75
C ALA A 139 -10.04 -0.03 3.78
N SER A 140 -9.29 -1.11 3.50
CA SER A 140 -8.17 -1.11 2.56
C SER A 140 -8.60 -0.89 1.12
N MET A 141 -9.58 -1.66 0.64
CA MET A 141 -10.05 -1.62 -0.74
C MET A 141 -10.71 -0.29 -1.10
N ARG A 142 -11.42 0.32 -0.15
CA ARG A 142 -12.11 1.60 -0.35
C ARG A 142 -11.26 2.82 -0.02
N GLY A 143 -10.03 2.62 0.47
CA GLY A 143 -9.18 3.73 0.91
C GLY A 143 -9.72 4.49 2.13
N HIS A 144 -10.51 3.83 2.99
CA HIS A 144 -11.27 4.49 4.04
C HIS A 144 -10.42 4.70 5.31
N HIS A 145 -9.92 5.93 5.50
CA HIS A 145 -8.94 6.24 6.55
C HIS A 145 -9.44 5.96 7.98
N ALA A 146 -10.66 6.36 8.36
CA ALA A 146 -11.13 6.17 9.75
C ALA A 146 -11.24 4.68 10.14
N ALA A 147 -11.82 3.85 9.26
CA ALA A 147 -11.88 2.41 9.43
C ALA A 147 -10.48 1.75 9.45
N ALA A 148 -9.55 2.23 8.60
CA ALA A 148 -8.17 1.78 8.64
C ALA A 148 -7.50 2.12 9.99
N SER A 149 -7.73 3.33 10.51
CA SER A 149 -7.24 3.77 11.82
C SER A 149 -7.82 2.93 12.96
N LEU A 150 -9.11 2.58 12.91
CA LEU A 150 -9.73 1.69 13.88
C LEU A 150 -9.05 0.30 13.88
N VAL A 151 -8.87 -0.31 12.70
CA VAL A 151 -8.13 -1.57 12.54
C VAL A 151 -6.71 -1.47 13.08
N TYR A 152 -6.01 -0.37 12.80
CA TYR A 152 -4.66 -0.14 13.29
C TYR A 152 -4.63 -0.08 14.82
N HIS A 153 -5.50 0.71 15.45
CA HIS A 153 -5.51 0.91 16.89
C HIS A 153 -6.10 -0.23 17.71
N GLU A 154 -6.82 -1.17 17.09
CA GLU A 154 -7.38 -2.33 17.78
C GLU A 154 -6.53 -3.60 17.57
N ILE A 155 -5.84 -3.74 16.43
CA ILE A 155 -5.16 -4.99 16.05
C ILE A 155 -3.65 -4.84 15.95
N VAL A 156 -3.19 -3.79 15.26
CA VAL A 156 -1.76 -3.60 14.96
C VAL A 156 -1.05 -2.99 16.16
N ASN A 157 -1.66 -1.97 16.74
CA ASN A 157 -1.17 -1.26 17.91
C ASN A 157 -2.28 -1.04 18.97
N PRO A 158 -2.78 -2.13 19.60
CA PRO A 158 -3.89 -2.08 20.55
C PRO A 158 -3.65 -1.09 21.69
N TYR A 159 -4.62 -0.19 21.92
CA TYR A 159 -4.60 0.74 23.05
C TYR A 159 -4.47 0.02 24.41
N ALA A 160 -5.08 -1.18 24.53
CA ALA A 160 -5.02 -2.02 25.73
C ALA A 160 -3.60 -2.40 26.16
N ALA A 161 -2.62 -2.37 25.23
CA ALA A 161 -1.22 -2.61 25.56
C ALA A 161 -0.56 -1.48 26.37
N TYR A 162 -1.18 -0.30 26.41
CA TYR A 162 -0.65 0.90 27.05
C TYR A 162 -1.40 1.31 28.31
N SER A 163 -2.59 0.75 28.56
CA SER A 163 -3.44 1.08 29.71
C SER A 163 -2.97 0.43 31.03
N ASN A 164 -2.33 -0.74 30.98
CA ASN A 164 -1.77 -1.42 32.15
C ASN A 164 -0.23 -1.39 32.14
N ARG A 165 0.37 -0.30 32.64
CA ARG A 165 1.83 -0.09 32.67
C ARG A 165 2.49 -0.73 33.90
N SER A 166 2.53 -2.06 33.98
CA SER A 166 3.26 -2.75 35.08
C SER A 166 4.36 -3.70 34.63
N MET A 167 4.65 -3.84 33.34
CA MET A 167 5.79 -4.65 32.89
C MET A 167 6.53 -4.00 31.73
N PHE A 168 7.85 -4.16 31.75
CA PHE A 168 8.70 -3.87 30.61
C PHE A 168 8.32 -4.85 29.48
N ILE A 169 7.59 -4.37 28.48
CA ILE A 169 7.29 -5.18 27.30
C ILE A 169 7.81 -4.42 26.08
N GLN A 170 8.97 -4.84 25.59
CA GLN A 170 9.59 -4.31 24.38
C GLN A 170 8.71 -4.53 23.14
N GLU A 171 7.76 -5.47 23.21
CA GLU A 171 6.84 -5.81 22.14
C GLU A 171 5.40 -5.94 22.64
N ASN A 172 4.44 -5.40 21.92
CA ASN A 172 3.03 -5.54 22.27
C ASN A 172 2.58 -7.03 22.22
N HIS A 173 2.35 -7.67 23.37
CA HIS A 173 1.94 -9.08 23.42
C HIS A 173 0.43 -9.30 23.12
N LEU A 174 -0.35 -8.23 23.05
CA LEU A 174 -1.81 -8.26 22.93
C LEU A 174 -2.28 -8.16 21.48
N VAL A 175 -1.67 -8.91 20.56
CA VAL A 175 -2.17 -9.00 19.17
C VAL A 175 -3.26 -10.07 19.10
N PRO A 176 -4.54 -9.71 18.88
CA PRO A 176 -5.65 -10.64 19.01
C PRO A 176 -5.65 -11.73 17.92
N PHE A 177 -5.23 -11.37 16.70
CA PHE A 177 -5.03 -12.29 15.59
C PHE A 177 -4.13 -11.65 14.50
N LEU A 178 -3.74 -12.45 13.51
CA LEU A 178 -2.87 -12.01 12.41
C LEU A 178 -3.66 -11.49 11.21
N LEU A 179 -3.38 -10.25 10.79
CA LEU A 179 -3.92 -9.68 9.56
C LEU A 179 -3.25 -10.29 8.32
N LEU A 180 -4.01 -10.47 7.24
CA LEU A 180 -3.45 -10.93 5.96
C LEU A 180 -2.35 -9.97 5.46
N PRO A 181 -1.21 -10.48 4.94
CA PRO A 181 -0.12 -9.64 4.41
C PRO A 181 -0.57 -8.62 3.37
N THR A 182 -1.54 -8.98 2.53
CA THR A 182 -2.11 -8.10 1.50
C THR A 182 -2.91 -6.96 2.12
N ALA A 183 -3.68 -7.21 3.18
CA ALA A 183 -4.38 -6.16 3.92
C ALA A 183 -3.39 -5.20 4.59
N ILE A 184 -2.30 -5.70 5.17
CA ILE A 184 -1.23 -4.87 5.75
C ILE A 184 -0.61 -3.92 4.71
N ALA A 185 -0.31 -4.43 3.51
CA ALA A 185 0.20 -3.60 2.41
C ALA A 185 -0.79 -2.50 2.01
N LEU A 186 -2.07 -2.85 1.82
CA LEU A 186 -3.08 -1.88 1.40
C LEU A 186 -3.37 -0.83 2.49
N LEU A 187 -3.46 -1.23 3.77
CA LEU A 187 -3.56 -0.29 4.89
C LEU A 187 -2.38 0.69 4.90
N ALA A 188 -1.16 0.21 4.65
CA ALA A 188 0.01 1.08 4.56
C ALA A 188 -0.11 2.08 3.40
N THR A 189 -0.67 1.66 2.26
CA THR A 189 -0.99 2.56 1.15
C THR A 189 -1.99 3.64 1.57
N VAL A 190 -3.09 3.26 2.25
CA VAL A 190 -4.07 4.24 2.80
C VAL A 190 -3.40 5.25 3.73
N PHE A 191 -2.58 4.78 4.67
CA PHE A 191 -1.87 5.69 5.58
C PHE A 191 -0.83 6.55 4.88
N SER A 192 -0.15 6.02 3.87
CA SER A 192 0.82 6.80 3.08
C SER A 192 0.18 7.97 2.34
N HIS A 193 -1.02 7.78 1.78
CA HIS A 193 -1.77 8.88 1.14
C HIS A 193 -2.16 9.97 2.13
N SER A 194 -2.44 9.62 3.39
CA SER A 194 -2.73 10.58 4.46
C SER A 194 -1.47 11.20 5.11
N GLY A 195 -0.26 10.79 4.72
CA GLY A 195 0.98 11.23 5.36
C GLY A 195 1.19 10.71 6.79
N ASN A 196 0.43 9.68 7.22
CA ASN A 196 0.53 9.12 8.57
C ASN A 196 1.70 8.14 8.67
N LEU A 197 2.92 8.68 8.80
CA LEU A 197 4.15 7.89 8.90
C LEU A 197 4.17 6.96 10.11
N ALA A 198 3.61 7.39 11.25
CA ALA A 198 3.60 6.60 12.47
C ALA A 198 2.84 5.28 12.29
N ALA A 199 1.68 5.32 11.64
CA ALA A 199 0.90 4.13 11.31
C ALA A 199 1.64 3.22 10.31
N VAL A 200 2.29 3.80 9.30
CA VAL A 200 3.12 3.05 8.33
C VAL A 200 4.27 2.32 9.05
N GLU A 201 4.99 2.99 9.95
CA GLU A 201 6.07 2.35 10.73
C GLU A 201 5.53 1.29 11.69
N GLY A 202 4.36 1.50 12.28
CA GLY A 202 3.66 0.49 13.08
C GLY A 202 3.34 -0.77 12.27
N LEU A 203 2.77 -0.62 11.06
CA LEU A 203 2.50 -1.73 10.14
C LEU A 203 3.79 -2.44 9.70
N ARG A 204 4.88 -1.69 9.46
CA ARG A 204 6.20 -2.26 9.16
C ARG A 204 6.74 -3.09 10.31
N SER A 205 6.63 -2.58 11.54
CA SER A 205 7.07 -3.29 12.76
C SER A 205 6.23 -4.57 12.98
N TYR A 206 4.91 -4.46 12.85
CA TYR A 206 3.99 -5.60 12.90
C TYR A 206 4.35 -6.66 11.85
N PHE A 207 4.56 -6.23 10.61
CA PHE A 207 4.96 -7.14 9.53
C PHE A 207 6.32 -7.79 9.78
N LYS A 208 7.30 -7.01 10.25
CA LYS A 208 8.64 -7.51 10.64
C LYS A 208 8.55 -8.61 11.69
N ARG A 209 7.61 -8.51 12.62
CA ARG A 209 7.44 -9.48 13.71
C ARG A 209 6.83 -10.79 13.25
N TYR A 210 5.77 -10.73 12.45
CA TYR A 210 4.95 -11.90 12.13
C TYR A 210 5.23 -12.53 10.76
N TYR A 211 5.83 -11.79 9.84
CA TYR A 211 6.00 -12.21 8.45
C TYR A 211 7.47 -12.17 7.99
N SER A 212 7.82 -13.10 7.11
CA SER A 212 9.14 -13.15 6.48
C SER A 212 9.20 -12.14 5.32
N TYR A 213 10.16 -11.21 5.34
CA TYR A 213 10.36 -10.28 4.22
C TYR A 213 10.67 -11.04 2.92
N PHE A 214 11.46 -12.11 3.01
CA PHE A 214 11.79 -12.94 1.86
C PHE A 214 10.60 -13.77 1.35
N GLY A 215 9.72 -14.22 2.25
CA GLY A 215 8.52 -14.97 1.91
C GLY A 215 7.42 -14.12 1.28
N HIS A 216 7.38 -12.83 1.64
CA HIS A 216 6.34 -11.88 1.24
C HIS A 216 6.96 -10.62 0.61
N ARG A 217 7.86 -10.80 -0.38
CA ARG A 217 8.67 -9.71 -0.95
C ARG A 217 7.84 -8.54 -1.49
N LYS A 218 6.73 -8.82 -2.17
CA LYS A 218 5.82 -7.78 -2.71
C LYS A 218 5.24 -6.90 -1.60
N VAL A 219 4.82 -7.51 -0.48
CA VAL A 219 4.29 -6.78 0.67
C VAL A 219 5.40 -5.97 1.34
N TYR A 220 6.60 -6.54 1.49
CA TYR A 220 7.77 -5.83 2.01
C TYR A 220 8.17 -4.62 1.15
N GLU A 221 8.12 -4.78 -0.18
CA GLU A 221 8.33 -3.72 -1.17
C GLU A 221 7.30 -2.60 -1.00
N THR A 222 6.00 -2.92 -1.02
CA THR A 222 4.91 -1.95 -0.80
C THR A 222 5.05 -1.21 0.52
N LEU A 223 5.38 -1.91 1.60
CA LEU A 223 5.58 -1.30 2.93
C LEU A 223 6.78 -0.34 2.94
N THR A 224 7.85 -0.67 2.22
CA THR A 224 9.02 0.20 2.14
C THR A 224 8.76 1.41 1.26
N ILE A 225 8.04 1.25 0.14
CA ILE A 225 7.58 2.34 -0.71
C ILE A 225 6.65 3.28 0.06
N SER A 226 5.66 2.72 0.78
CA SER A 226 4.68 3.48 1.57
C SER A 226 5.35 4.40 2.59
N ARG A 227 6.51 4.02 3.13
CA ARG A 227 7.31 4.86 4.03
C ARG A 227 7.85 6.10 3.31
N VAL A 228 8.41 5.93 2.11
CA VAL A 228 8.94 7.04 1.31
C VAL A 228 7.79 7.97 0.91
N GLU A 229 6.67 7.41 0.46
CA GLU A 229 5.47 8.16 0.08
C GLU A 229 4.85 8.93 1.25
N ALA A 230 4.75 8.31 2.43
CA ALA A 230 4.26 8.98 3.63
C ALA A 230 5.15 10.16 4.06
N LEU A 231 6.48 10.01 3.95
CA LEU A 231 7.42 11.11 4.19
C LEU A 231 7.33 12.19 3.12
N ALA A 232 7.20 11.81 1.85
CA ALA A 232 7.08 12.77 0.76
C ALA A 232 5.85 13.68 0.94
N ARG A 233 4.74 13.12 1.45
CA ARG A 233 3.51 13.87 1.78
C ARG A 233 3.68 14.93 2.87
N THR A 234 4.71 14.85 3.73
CA THR A 234 4.99 15.90 4.72
C THR A 234 5.78 17.07 4.13
N GLY A 235 6.31 16.94 2.92
CA GLY A 235 7.12 17.96 2.25
C GLY A 235 8.58 18.05 2.72
N ASP A 236 9.01 17.19 3.66
CA ASP A 236 10.40 17.16 4.15
C ASP A 236 11.32 16.42 3.17
N LEU A 237 11.92 17.16 2.24
CA LEU A 237 12.80 16.61 1.20
C LEU A 237 13.98 15.82 1.79
N THR A 238 14.64 16.32 2.83
CA THR A 238 15.84 15.70 3.41
C THR A 238 15.51 14.32 3.97
N LYS A 239 14.50 14.20 4.84
CA LYS A 239 14.11 12.90 5.40
C LYS A 239 13.57 11.96 4.34
N THR A 240 12.88 12.50 3.34
CA THR A 240 12.36 11.69 2.22
C THR A 240 13.50 11.12 1.38
N LEU A 241 14.55 11.90 1.10
CA LEU A 241 15.74 11.43 0.41
C LEU A 241 16.48 10.35 1.21
N ASP A 242 16.62 10.50 2.53
CA ASP A 242 17.19 9.45 3.39
C ASP A 242 16.39 8.14 3.31
N ALA A 243 15.06 8.23 3.34
CA ALA A 243 14.19 7.07 3.19
C ALA A 243 14.27 6.45 1.78
N PHE A 244 14.40 7.28 0.74
CA PHE A 244 14.61 6.82 -0.63
C PHE A 244 15.95 6.11 -0.82
N ILE A 245 17.03 6.59 -0.19
CA ILE A 245 18.33 5.93 -0.20
C ILE A 245 18.21 4.54 0.46
N ASP A 246 17.57 4.45 1.63
CA ASP A 246 17.30 3.18 2.31
C ASP A 246 16.46 2.22 1.44
N LEU A 247 15.49 2.75 0.67
CA LEU A 247 14.73 1.97 -0.31
C LEU A 247 15.65 1.45 -1.41
N CYS A 248 16.47 2.30 -2.03
CA CYS A 248 17.38 1.91 -3.12
C CYS A 248 18.33 0.79 -2.71
N LEU A 249 18.87 0.86 -1.48
CA LEU A 249 19.80 -0.13 -0.93
C LEU A 249 19.17 -1.52 -0.70
N LYS A 250 17.83 -1.65 -0.76
CA LYS A 250 17.13 -2.94 -0.64
C LYS A 250 16.98 -3.67 -1.97
N TYR A 251 17.17 -2.98 -3.09
CA TYR A 251 17.05 -3.52 -4.44
C TYR A 251 18.38 -4.05 -4.97
N ARG A 252 18.33 -5.24 -5.59
CA ARG A 252 19.50 -5.87 -6.21
C ARG A 252 20.11 -5.05 -7.34
N GLY A 253 19.30 -4.30 -8.09
CA GLY A 253 19.77 -3.46 -9.20
C GLY A 253 20.76 -2.35 -8.79
N HIS A 254 20.87 -2.06 -7.49
CA HIS A 254 21.82 -1.09 -6.94
C HIS A 254 22.94 -1.74 -6.12
N THR A 255 23.05 -3.07 -6.16
CA THR A 255 24.12 -3.83 -5.48
C THR A 255 24.90 -4.70 -6.45
N LYS A 256 26.09 -5.17 -6.03
CA LYS A 256 26.92 -6.08 -6.84
C LYS A 256 26.10 -7.33 -7.19
N TYR A 257 26.11 -7.70 -8.48
CA TYR A 257 25.39 -8.86 -8.99
C TYR A 257 25.79 -10.14 -8.24
N ARG A 258 24.80 -10.96 -7.90
CA ARG A 258 24.94 -12.29 -7.29
C ARG A 258 23.95 -13.24 -7.92
N ASP A 259 24.32 -14.51 -8.06
CA ASP A 259 23.38 -15.53 -8.56
C ASP A 259 22.14 -15.60 -7.65
N PRO A 260 20.91 -15.55 -8.22
CA PRO A 260 19.67 -15.67 -7.45
C PRO A 260 19.57 -16.94 -6.60
N LYS A 261 20.10 -18.08 -7.07
CA LYS A 261 20.07 -19.36 -6.33
C LYS A 261 20.95 -19.30 -5.08
N ASP A 262 22.16 -18.76 -5.22
CA ASP A 262 23.08 -18.56 -4.09
C ASP A 262 22.53 -17.54 -3.10
N SER A 263 21.88 -16.51 -3.63
CA SER A 263 21.18 -15.50 -2.82
C SER A 263 20.05 -16.13 -2.01
N ALA A 264 19.19 -16.94 -2.63
CA ALA A 264 18.09 -17.62 -1.92
C ALA A 264 18.59 -18.58 -0.84
N ARG A 265 19.64 -19.37 -1.13
CA ARG A 265 20.24 -20.28 -0.15
C ARG A 265 20.85 -19.52 1.03
N SER A 266 21.54 -18.42 0.74
CA SER A 266 22.16 -17.56 1.75
C SER A 266 21.10 -16.88 2.63
N LEU A 267 20.05 -16.33 2.05
CA LEU A 267 18.95 -15.69 2.78
C LEU A 267 18.24 -16.68 3.73
N LYS A 268 17.97 -17.91 3.27
CA LYS A 268 17.40 -18.97 4.13
C LYS A 268 18.34 -19.34 5.28
N TYR A 269 19.63 -19.49 5.00
CA TYR A 269 20.63 -19.78 6.02
C TYR A 269 20.72 -18.67 7.06
N LEU A 270 20.81 -17.40 6.64
CA LEU A 270 20.91 -16.25 7.53
C LEU A 270 19.66 -16.08 8.39
N SER A 271 18.48 -16.22 7.79
CA SER A 271 17.21 -16.20 8.53
C SER A 271 17.15 -17.28 9.61
N ARG A 272 17.64 -18.50 9.32
CA ARG A 272 17.72 -19.58 10.31
C ARG A 272 18.75 -19.29 11.41
N MET A 273 19.87 -18.67 11.09
CA MET A 273 20.87 -18.26 12.07
C MET A 273 20.33 -17.19 13.01
N GLY A 274 19.71 -16.14 12.47
CA GLY A 274 19.07 -15.08 13.27
C GLY A 274 17.93 -15.60 14.14
N TYR A 275 17.15 -16.58 13.66
CA TYR A 275 16.15 -17.27 14.50
C TYR A 275 16.79 -17.94 15.72
N LYS A 276 17.87 -18.70 15.53
CA LYS A 276 18.57 -19.38 16.63
C LYS A 276 19.20 -18.39 17.62
N GLU A 277 19.76 -17.31 17.10
CA GLU A 277 20.34 -16.23 17.91
C GLU A 277 19.28 -15.53 18.75
N ARG A 278 18.15 -15.15 18.14
CA ARG A 278 17.00 -14.60 18.88
C ARG A 278 16.52 -15.54 19.98
N GLN A 279 16.36 -16.84 19.68
CA GLN A 279 15.97 -17.82 20.69
C GLN A 279 16.97 -17.87 21.85
N ARG A 280 18.27 -17.86 21.55
CA ARG A 280 19.33 -17.82 22.57
C ARG A 280 19.24 -16.54 23.41
N ASN A 281 19.04 -15.37 22.78
CA ASN A 281 18.92 -14.10 23.49
C ASN A 281 17.72 -14.09 24.43
N ILE A 282 16.59 -14.64 23.99
CA ILE A 282 15.37 -14.79 24.80
C ILE A 282 15.61 -15.74 25.98
N ILE A 283 16.14 -16.93 25.74
CA ILE A 283 16.38 -17.94 26.80
C ILE A 283 17.37 -17.42 27.85
N ASN A 284 18.42 -16.74 27.41
CA ASN A 284 19.50 -16.27 28.28
C ASN A 284 19.33 -14.82 28.74
N ASN A 285 18.22 -14.16 28.40
CA ASN A 285 17.95 -12.75 28.67
C ASN A 285 19.11 -11.80 28.27
N ILE A 286 19.74 -12.04 27.12
CA ILE A 286 20.89 -11.25 26.63
C ILE A 286 20.38 -9.95 26.01
N GLY A 287 20.54 -8.83 26.71
CA GLY A 287 20.18 -7.50 26.21
C GLY A 287 21.32 -6.77 25.49
N LEU A 288 20.96 -5.80 24.64
CA LEU A 288 21.88 -4.75 24.19
C LEU A 288 22.02 -3.77 25.37
N GLY A 289 23.12 -3.82 26.12
CA GLY A 289 23.30 -3.16 27.43
C GLY A 289 23.20 -1.62 27.50
N ASN A 290 22.40 -0.94 26.67
CA ASN A 290 22.32 0.52 26.54
C ASN A 290 20.90 1.12 26.51
N HIS A 291 19.82 0.37 26.77
CA HIS A 291 18.51 1.00 26.93
C HIS A 291 18.34 1.56 28.36
N LYS A 292 18.45 2.89 28.49
CA LYS A 292 18.07 3.60 29.72
C LYS A 292 16.62 3.26 30.05
N LEU A 293 16.41 2.49 31.12
CA LEU A 293 15.10 2.33 31.75
C LEU A 293 14.56 3.73 32.08
N ASP A 294 13.27 3.94 31.86
CA ASP A 294 12.62 5.18 32.24
C ASP A 294 12.66 5.33 33.78
N LYS A 295 12.70 6.57 34.31
CA LYS A 295 12.94 6.83 35.74
C LYS A 295 11.93 6.13 36.66
N LEU A 296 10.67 6.03 36.22
CA LEU A 296 9.59 5.34 36.95
C LEU A 296 9.82 3.82 37.01
N GLN A 297 10.36 3.23 35.94
CA GLN A 297 10.59 1.79 35.80
C GLN A 297 11.81 1.33 36.59
N LEU A 298 12.83 2.19 36.66
CA LEU A 298 14.01 1.99 37.51
C LEU A 298 13.63 1.90 39.00
N ASN A 299 12.58 2.62 39.41
CA ASN A 299 12.07 2.58 40.78
C ASN A 299 11.29 1.29 41.09
N GLU A 300 10.50 0.76 40.15
CA GLU A 300 9.76 -0.51 40.31
C GLU A 300 10.69 -1.72 40.35
N VAL A 301 11.67 -1.78 39.43
CA VAL A 301 12.71 -2.82 39.40
C VAL A 301 13.52 -2.81 40.70
N ARG A 302 13.83 -1.63 41.24
CA ARG A 302 14.54 -1.46 42.52
C ARG A 302 13.70 -1.84 43.74
N THR A 303 12.40 -1.56 43.72
CA THR A 303 11.51 -1.91 44.85
C THR A 303 11.16 -3.39 44.89
N GLN A 304 11.15 -4.08 43.74
CA GLN A 304 10.78 -5.50 43.66
C GLN A 304 11.97 -6.46 43.56
N ASN A 305 13.20 -5.95 43.40
CA ASN A 305 14.43 -6.76 43.30
C ASN A 305 14.41 -7.78 42.13
N ILE A 306 13.71 -7.45 41.03
CA ILE A 306 13.53 -8.32 39.86
C ILE A 306 14.58 -7.98 38.80
N THR A 307 15.21 -8.98 38.19
CA THR A 307 16.04 -8.75 36.99
C THR A 307 15.12 -8.48 35.79
N PRO A 308 15.22 -7.33 35.11
CA PRO A 308 14.34 -7.02 33.99
C PRO A 308 14.56 -8.00 32.83
N PHE A 309 13.47 -8.58 32.31
CA PHE A 309 13.51 -9.40 31.11
C PHE A 309 13.60 -8.50 29.87
N GLN A 310 14.79 -8.40 29.27
CA GLN A 310 15.18 -7.47 28.22
C GLN A 310 16.03 -8.15 27.11
N PRO A 311 15.57 -9.28 26.54
CA PRO A 311 16.35 -9.94 25.50
C PRO A 311 16.46 -9.08 24.24
N HIS A 312 17.59 -9.13 23.56
CA HIS A 312 17.74 -8.52 22.25
C HIS A 312 16.99 -9.34 21.19
N ILE A 313 15.83 -8.83 20.76
CA ILE A 313 14.98 -9.47 19.76
C ILE A 313 15.13 -8.77 18.41
N GLU A 314 15.63 -9.51 17.42
CA GLU A 314 15.63 -9.08 16.02
C GLU A 314 14.96 -10.14 15.12
N TYR A 315 14.06 -9.67 14.25
CA TYR A 315 13.40 -10.49 13.23
C TYR A 315 13.93 -10.15 11.84
N ASN A 316 13.75 -11.08 10.90
CA ASN A 316 14.11 -10.87 9.50
C ASN A 316 15.59 -10.48 9.30
N VAL A 317 16.49 -11.15 10.03
CA VAL A 317 17.93 -10.94 9.91
C VAL A 317 18.44 -11.65 8.66
N TYR A 318 18.84 -10.87 7.65
CA TYR A 318 19.45 -11.38 6.42
C TYR A 318 20.86 -10.85 6.22
N HIS A 319 21.63 -10.79 7.29
CA HIS A 319 23.02 -10.37 7.25
C HIS A 319 23.87 -11.20 8.21
N LYS A 320 25.18 -11.18 8.03
CA LYS A 320 26.14 -11.69 9.03
C LYS A 320 26.60 -10.50 9.87
N SER A 321 26.97 -10.74 11.13
CA SER A 321 27.54 -9.69 11.98
C SER A 321 28.70 -8.97 11.28
N GLY A 322 28.67 -7.63 11.28
CA GLY A 322 29.66 -6.78 10.60
C GLY A 322 29.61 -6.79 9.07
N LYS A 323 28.57 -7.37 8.44
CA LYS A 323 28.37 -7.38 6.99
C LYS A 323 27.08 -6.67 6.59
N PRO A 324 27.02 -6.04 5.40
CA PRO A 324 25.83 -5.36 4.94
C PRO A 324 24.67 -6.34 4.74
N HIS A 325 23.45 -5.80 4.81
CA HIS A 325 22.23 -6.55 4.59
C HIS A 325 22.14 -7.12 3.18
N TRP A 326 21.70 -8.37 3.06
CA TRP A 326 21.45 -8.95 1.74
C TRP A 326 20.21 -8.31 1.13
N THR A 327 20.30 -7.94 -0.15
CA THR A 327 19.18 -7.36 -0.90
C THR A 327 18.12 -8.41 -1.19
N ILE A 328 16.89 -8.07 -0.80
CA ILE A 328 15.72 -8.97 -0.92
C ILE A 328 14.95 -8.65 -2.20
N LEU A 329 14.87 -7.37 -2.57
CA LEU A 329 14.06 -6.90 -3.69
C LEU A 329 14.82 -7.05 -5.00
N ASP A 330 14.11 -7.49 -6.04
CA ASP A 330 14.62 -7.62 -7.39
C ASP A 330 14.33 -6.34 -8.18
N GLY A 331 15.15 -6.00 -9.18
CA GLY A 331 14.94 -4.79 -9.99
C GLY A 331 15.46 -3.50 -9.36
N VAL A 332 14.75 -2.39 -9.59
CA VAL A 332 15.06 -1.01 -9.15
C VAL A 332 13.74 -0.27 -8.89
N PRO A 333 13.70 0.75 -8.01
CA PRO A 333 12.53 1.60 -7.85
C PRO A 333 12.17 2.28 -9.17
N ARG A 334 10.88 2.30 -9.51
CA ARG A 334 10.36 3.03 -10.68
C ARG A 334 9.77 4.37 -10.25
N VAL A 335 9.68 5.30 -11.19
CA VAL A 335 9.05 6.61 -10.93
C VAL A 335 7.55 6.44 -10.67
N SER A 336 6.91 5.52 -11.38
CA SER A 336 5.49 5.17 -11.23
C SER A 336 5.13 4.56 -9.88
N ASP A 337 6.09 3.92 -9.19
CA ASP A 337 5.87 3.33 -7.87
C ASP A 337 5.90 4.38 -6.74
N LEU A 338 6.39 5.60 -7.03
CA LEU A 338 6.72 6.64 -6.06
C LEU A 338 6.14 8.02 -6.47
N PRO A 339 4.81 8.15 -6.62
CA PRO A 339 4.18 9.35 -7.17
C PRO A 339 4.36 10.59 -6.28
N CYS A 340 4.17 10.49 -4.97
CA CYS A 340 4.31 11.66 -4.08
C CYS A 340 5.78 12.08 -3.94
N PHE A 341 6.70 11.11 -3.92
CA PHE A 341 8.13 11.43 -3.97
C PHE A 341 8.52 12.10 -5.29
N HIS A 342 7.98 11.63 -6.41
CA HIS A 342 8.17 12.26 -7.71
C HIS A 342 7.67 13.70 -7.74
N GLU A 343 6.46 13.97 -7.24
CA GLU A 343 5.93 15.34 -7.11
C GLU A 343 6.85 16.23 -6.27
N LEU A 344 7.34 15.73 -5.12
CA LEU A 344 8.25 16.49 -4.27
C LEU A 344 9.59 16.83 -4.98
N VAL A 345 10.14 15.87 -5.72
CA VAL A 345 11.36 16.08 -6.53
C VAL A 345 11.09 17.06 -7.66
N ARG A 346 9.92 16.99 -8.31
CA ARG A 346 9.52 17.91 -9.37
C ARG A 346 9.40 19.34 -8.84
N ASP A 347 8.74 19.54 -7.70
CA ASP A 347 8.58 20.86 -7.08
C ASP A 347 9.93 21.46 -6.63
N HIS A 348 10.86 20.60 -6.18
CA HIS A 348 12.23 21.04 -5.92
C HIS A 348 12.98 21.41 -7.20
N THR A 349 12.86 20.59 -8.25
CA THR A 349 13.50 20.81 -9.56
C THR A 349 13.00 22.12 -10.19
N GLN A 350 11.70 22.39 -10.13
CA GLN A 350 11.10 23.63 -10.63
C GLN A 350 11.65 24.87 -9.92
N ARG A 351 11.82 24.81 -8.59
CA ARG A 351 12.47 25.89 -7.82
C ARG A 351 13.91 26.10 -8.29
N LEU A 352 14.69 25.05 -8.46
CA LEU A 352 16.08 25.14 -8.94
C LEU A 352 16.17 25.80 -10.34
N ILE A 353 15.25 25.48 -11.24
CA ILE A 353 15.17 26.10 -12.57
C ILE A 353 14.90 27.60 -12.47
N SER A 354 13.98 28.01 -11.58
CA SER A 354 13.59 29.42 -11.43
C SER A 354 14.72 30.33 -10.95
N GLU A 355 15.73 29.77 -10.28
CA GLU A 355 16.89 30.47 -9.74
C GLU A 355 17.98 30.78 -10.81
N LYS A 356 17.76 30.40 -12.07
CA LYS A 356 18.50 30.74 -13.32
C LYS A 356 20.00 30.40 -13.41
N HIS A 357 20.74 30.22 -12.33
CA HIS A 357 22.18 29.95 -12.37
C HIS A 357 22.54 28.49 -12.07
N SER A 358 23.34 27.87 -12.96
CA SER A 358 23.96 26.54 -12.82
C SER A 358 22.98 25.41 -12.44
N VAL A 359 21.83 25.34 -13.13
CA VAL A 359 20.79 24.34 -12.86
C VAL A 359 21.32 22.91 -12.99
N VAL A 360 22.09 22.62 -14.04
CA VAL A 360 22.66 21.29 -14.29
C VAL A 360 23.59 20.85 -13.15
N ASP A 361 24.55 21.69 -12.76
CA ASP A 361 25.54 21.28 -11.75
C ASP A 361 24.90 21.13 -10.36
N ARG A 362 23.88 21.93 -10.04
CA ARG A 362 23.12 21.79 -8.79
C ARG A 362 22.30 20.50 -8.77
N LEU A 363 21.67 20.13 -9.88
CA LEU A 363 20.96 18.86 -10.01
C LEU A 363 21.92 17.67 -9.93
N LEU A 364 23.09 17.75 -10.57
CA LEU A 364 24.13 16.73 -10.44
C LEU A 364 24.69 16.65 -9.01
N THR A 365 24.83 17.78 -8.32
CA THR A 365 25.21 17.82 -6.90
C THR A 365 24.15 17.15 -6.03
N LEU A 366 22.87 17.38 -6.31
CA LEU A 366 21.77 16.71 -5.61
C LEU A 366 21.84 15.19 -5.81
N ILE A 367 22.05 14.72 -7.04
CA ILE A 367 22.15 13.28 -7.36
C ILE A 367 23.37 12.65 -6.69
N THR A 368 24.54 13.29 -6.80
CA THR A 368 25.82 12.79 -6.28
C THR A 368 25.88 12.73 -4.75
N ARG A 369 25.26 13.69 -4.06
CA ARG A 369 25.19 13.70 -2.59
C ARG A 369 24.29 12.62 -2.00
N HIS A 370 23.34 12.09 -2.76
CA HIS A 370 22.32 11.17 -2.25
C HIS A 370 22.48 9.76 -2.84
N HIS A 371 21.96 9.53 -4.04
CA HIS A 371 22.05 8.23 -4.70
C HIS A 371 21.85 8.37 -6.20
N HIS A 372 22.65 7.66 -7.00
CA HIS A 372 22.60 7.70 -8.46
C HIS A 372 21.19 7.46 -9.02
N ALA A 373 20.37 6.61 -8.39
CA ALA A 373 19.00 6.34 -8.85
C ALA A 373 18.06 7.55 -8.86
N LEU A 374 18.40 8.63 -8.12
CA LEU A 374 17.61 9.86 -8.09
C LEU A 374 17.50 10.54 -9.45
N HIS A 375 18.50 10.32 -10.34
CA HIS A 375 18.49 10.92 -11.68
C HIS A 375 17.22 10.60 -12.48
N LYS A 376 16.57 9.44 -12.23
CA LYS A 376 15.34 9.05 -12.94
C LYS A 376 14.20 10.00 -12.63
N PHE A 377 14.04 10.34 -11.35
CA PHE A 377 13.01 11.28 -10.88
C PHE A 377 13.31 12.69 -11.37
N VAL A 378 14.56 13.12 -11.30
CA VAL A 378 15.00 14.43 -11.82
C VAL A 378 14.78 14.54 -13.33
N ALA A 379 15.18 13.53 -14.10
CA ALA A 379 15.03 13.53 -15.55
C ALA A 379 13.55 13.56 -15.98
N VAL A 380 12.70 12.73 -15.37
CA VAL A 380 11.26 12.74 -15.65
C VAL A 380 10.65 14.09 -15.26
N SER A 381 11.01 14.62 -14.09
CA SER A 381 10.55 15.95 -13.66
C SER A 381 10.92 17.05 -14.67
N LEU A 382 12.17 17.07 -15.14
CA LEU A 382 12.63 18.03 -16.15
C LEU A 382 11.86 17.88 -17.47
N CYS A 383 11.61 16.64 -17.91
CA CYS A 383 10.84 16.37 -19.12
C CYS A 383 9.38 16.83 -19.02
N GLU A 384 8.75 16.65 -17.86
CA GLU A 384 7.39 17.13 -17.58
C GLU A 384 7.32 18.66 -17.51
N LEU A 385 8.36 19.30 -17.00
CA LEU A 385 8.50 20.76 -16.96
C LEU A 385 8.93 21.37 -18.32
N GLY A 386 9.12 20.55 -19.37
CA GLY A 386 9.49 21.02 -20.71
C GLY A 386 10.98 21.33 -20.91
N HIS A 387 11.85 20.95 -19.97
CA HIS A 387 13.30 21.20 -20.01
C HIS A 387 14.09 19.96 -20.47
N VAL A 388 13.74 19.43 -21.64
CA VAL A 388 14.32 18.17 -22.18
C VAL A 388 15.83 18.26 -22.43
N GLU A 389 16.33 19.43 -22.84
CA GLU A 389 17.77 19.68 -23.06
C GLU A 389 18.56 19.54 -21.75
N VAL A 390 18.00 20.10 -20.65
CA VAL A 390 18.58 19.99 -19.30
C VAL A 390 18.49 18.55 -18.80
N ALA A 391 17.39 17.85 -19.08
CA ALA A 391 17.22 16.44 -18.72
C ALA A 391 18.31 15.58 -19.36
N TRP A 392 18.56 15.79 -20.66
CA TRP A 392 19.62 15.07 -21.37
C TRP A 392 21.01 15.43 -20.85
N ALA A 393 21.29 16.72 -20.62
CA ALA A 393 22.58 17.16 -20.07
C ALA A 393 22.90 16.57 -18.69
N VAL A 394 21.89 16.34 -17.85
CA VAL A 394 22.05 15.65 -16.56
C VAL A 394 22.38 14.18 -16.78
N ILE A 395 21.62 13.50 -17.65
CA ILE A 395 21.76 12.06 -17.90
C ILE A 395 23.11 11.71 -18.55
N SER A 396 23.53 12.48 -19.56
CA SER A 396 24.75 12.22 -20.32
C SER A 396 26.02 12.36 -19.48
N LYS A 397 25.98 13.14 -18.39
CA LYS A 397 27.09 13.29 -17.43
C LYS A 397 27.15 12.19 -16.36
N LEU A 398 26.13 11.34 -16.22
CA LEU A 398 26.11 10.28 -15.18
C LEU A 398 27.23 9.22 -15.35
N PRO A 399 27.57 8.74 -16.56
CA PRO A 399 28.66 7.78 -16.73
C PRO A 399 30.00 8.30 -16.23
N GLU A 400 30.27 9.60 -16.41
CA GLU A 400 31.49 10.25 -15.93
C GLU A 400 31.51 10.39 -14.40
N LEU A 401 30.36 10.69 -13.79
CA LEU A 401 30.22 10.81 -12.33
C LEU A 401 30.25 9.46 -11.61
N TYR A 402 29.88 8.38 -12.29
CA TYR A 402 29.81 7.03 -11.72
C TYR A 402 30.50 5.98 -12.62
N PRO A 403 31.81 6.08 -12.85
CA PRO A 403 32.53 5.24 -13.81
C PRO A 403 32.56 3.76 -13.44
N LEU A 404 32.34 3.43 -12.16
CA LEU A 404 32.30 2.05 -11.65
C LEU A 404 30.93 1.38 -11.85
N LEU A 405 29.90 2.13 -12.25
CA LEU A 405 28.57 1.58 -12.50
C LEU A 405 28.40 1.27 -13.99
N PRO A 406 27.91 0.06 -14.35
CA PRO A 406 27.61 -0.26 -15.73
C PRO A 406 26.59 0.73 -16.33
N LYS A 407 26.80 1.16 -17.58
CA LYS A 407 25.85 2.03 -18.31
C LYS A 407 24.40 1.53 -18.23
N LYS A 408 24.17 0.21 -18.33
CA LYS A 408 22.84 -0.42 -18.17
C LYS A 408 22.15 -0.16 -16.82
N VAL A 409 22.92 0.08 -15.76
CA VAL A 409 22.40 0.41 -14.41
C VAL A 409 22.09 1.90 -14.32
N LEU A 410 22.98 2.75 -14.84
CA LEU A 410 22.77 4.19 -14.89
C LEU A 410 21.55 4.53 -15.75
N TYR A 411 21.44 3.94 -16.91
CA TYR A 411 20.30 4.12 -17.81
C TYR A 411 19.16 3.13 -17.56
N SER A 412 19.12 2.50 -16.37
CA SER A 412 18.07 1.54 -16.04
C SER A 412 16.71 2.24 -15.91
N GLY A 413 15.70 1.75 -16.62
CA GLY A 413 14.35 2.33 -16.58
C GLY A 413 13.92 2.84 -17.95
N PRO A 414 13.32 1.99 -18.79
CA PRO A 414 12.85 2.39 -20.13
C PRO A 414 11.82 3.54 -20.09
N GLU A 415 11.18 3.75 -18.94
CA GLU A 415 10.28 4.87 -18.67
C GLU A 415 10.97 6.24 -18.81
N VAL A 416 12.27 6.36 -18.47
CA VAL A 416 13.02 7.63 -18.56
C VAL A 416 13.19 8.03 -20.02
N PHE A 417 13.70 7.14 -20.89
CA PHE A 417 13.82 7.40 -22.33
C PHE A 417 12.46 7.63 -22.99
N THR A 418 11.44 6.88 -22.59
CA THR A 418 10.06 7.09 -23.06
C THR A 418 9.59 8.51 -22.73
N CYS A 419 9.86 9.01 -21.53
CA CYS A 419 9.50 10.37 -21.12
C CYS A 419 10.28 11.44 -21.92
N ILE A 420 11.58 11.23 -22.11
CA ILE A 420 12.44 12.11 -22.90
C ILE A 420 11.94 12.23 -24.34
N PHE A 421 11.70 11.10 -25.03
CA PHE A 421 11.23 11.14 -26.42
C PHE A 421 9.87 11.83 -26.55
N ARG A 422 8.94 11.58 -25.60
CA ARG A 422 7.66 12.31 -25.56
C ARG A 422 7.84 13.81 -25.33
N SER A 423 8.81 14.20 -24.50
CA SER A 423 9.13 15.60 -24.26
C SER A 423 9.77 16.26 -25.49
N LEU A 424 10.64 15.54 -26.22
CA LEU A 424 11.17 15.99 -27.52
C LEU A 424 10.05 16.19 -28.54
N LYS A 425 9.13 15.23 -28.69
CA LYS A 425 7.96 15.38 -29.56
C LYS A 425 7.18 16.66 -29.26
N ARG A 426 6.82 16.88 -27.99
CA ARG A 426 6.11 18.10 -27.56
C ARG A 426 6.92 19.36 -27.84
N ALA A 427 8.24 19.29 -27.67
CA ALA A 427 9.13 20.40 -27.96
C ALA A 427 9.13 20.76 -29.46
N TYR A 428 9.08 19.78 -30.37
CA TYR A 428 8.91 20.02 -31.80
C TYR A 428 7.53 20.61 -32.11
N GLU A 429 6.46 19.99 -31.62
CA GLU A 429 5.07 20.40 -31.89
C GLU A 429 4.75 21.80 -31.36
N GLY A 430 5.25 22.14 -30.17
CA GLY A 430 5.05 23.45 -29.54
C GLY A 430 5.87 24.59 -30.18
N LYS A 431 6.81 24.26 -31.07
CA LYS A 431 7.80 25.19 -31.63
C LYS A 431 7.62 25.47 -33.13
N ALA A 432 6.42 25.28 -33.67
CA ALA A 432 6.05 25.53 -35.07
C ALA A 432 6.38 26.95 -35.63
N SER A 433 6.90 27.86 -34.80
CA SER A 433 7.31 29.23 -35.16
C SER A 433 8.69 29.65 -34.62
N SER A 434 9.50 28.74 -34.07
CA SER A 434 10.81 29.07 -33.45
C SER A 434 11.99 28.94 -34.43
N SER A 435 13.14 29.53 -34.09
CA SER A 435 14.30 29.65 -34.97
C SER A 435 14.85 28.30 -35.45
N GLU A 436 15.35 28.27 -36.69
CA GLU A 436 15.95 27.09 -37.33
C GLU A 436 17.06 26.42 -36.48
N GLN A 437 17.79 27.22 -35.71
CA GLN A 437 18.84 26.76 -34.81
C GLN A 437 18.31 25.82 -33.72
N THR A 438 17.16 26.14 -33.13
CA THR A 438 16.58 25.34 -32.04
C THR A 438 16.09 23.97 -32.54
N SER A 439 15.63 23.86 -33.79
CA SER A 439 15.30 22.56 -34.39
C SER A 439 16.54 21.69 -34.55
N LYS A 440 17.65 22.27 -35.06
CA LYS A 440 18.93 21.56 -35.24
C LYS A 440 19.49 21.03 -33.92
N ASP A 441 19.38 21.81 -32.85
CA ASP A 441 19.84 21.40 -31.52
C ASP A 441 19.01 20.21 -30.99
N LEU A 442 17.69 20.22 -31.19
CA LEU A 442 16.81 19.11 -30.81
C LEU A 442 17.07 17.85 -31.64
N ASP A 443 17.31 17.98 -32.94
CA ASP A 443 17.65 16.87 -33.84
C ASP A 443 18.97 16.21 -33.42
N TYR A 444 19.98 17.03 -33.07
CA TYR A 444 21.25 16.56 -32.53
C TYR A 444 21.05 15.77 -31.22
N ILE A 445 20.24 16.31 -30.30
CA ILE A 445 19.92 15.63 -29.04
C ILE A 445 19.20 14.31 -29.32
N LEU A 446 18.18 14.27 -30.18
CA LEU A 446 17.45 13.06 -30.53
C LEU A 446 18.39 11.96 -31.06
N ALA A 447 19.31 12.32 -31.95
CA ALA A 447 20.31 11.40 -32.49
C ALA A 447 21.25 10.84 -31.40
N LEU A 448 21.79 11.69 -30.52
CA LEU A 448 22.64 11.26 -29.42
C LEU A 448 21.92 10.29 -28.47
N ILE A 449 20.67 10.61 -28.12
CA ILE A 449 19.86 9.78 -27.23
C ILE A 449 19.60 8.42 -27.86
N TYR A 450 19.28 8.39 -29.16
CA TYR A 450 19.06 7.15 -29.89
C TYR A 450 20.31 6.25 -29.87
N VAL A 451 21.49 6.81 -30.16
CA VAL A 451 22.76 6.06 -30.15
C VAL A 451 23.04 5.46 -28.78
N GLU A 452 22.95 6.25 -27.70
CA GLU A 452 23.15 5.74 -26.34
C GLU A 452 22.07 4.70 -25.96
N TRP A 453 20.82 4.90 -26.38
CA TRP A 453 19.73 3.98 -26.08
C TRP A 453 19.88 2.64 -26.82
N GLN A 454 20.38 2.64 -28.06
CA GLN A 454 20.67 1.41 -28.83
C GLN A 454 21.72 0.53 -28.14
N GLN A 455 22.72 1.13 -27.49
CA GLN A 455 23.78 0.41 -26.77
C GLN A 455 23.28 -0.38 -25.55
N LEU A 456 22.04 -0.18 -25.10
CA LEU A 456 21.51 -0.75 -23.86
C LEU A 456 20.79 -2.10 -24.01
N HIS A 457 20.75 -2.67 -25.23
CA HIS A 457 20.19 -3.99 -25.56
C HIS A 457 18.89 -4.33 -24.78
N GLY A 458 17.79 -3.65 -25.11
CA GLY A 458 16.53 -3.87 -24.41
C GLY A 458 15.43 -2.86 -24.71
N PHE A 459 15.14 -2.61 -25.99
CA PHE A 459 14.09 -1.69 -26.38
C PHE A 459 12.70 -2.19 -25.94
N THR A 460 11.98 -1.37 -25.17
CA THR A 460 10.55 -1.59 -24.94
C THR A 460 9.75 -1.08 -26.14
N ASN A 461 8.59 -1.68 -26.41
CA ASN A 461 7.70 -1.19 -27.46
C ASN A 461 7.25 0.26 -27.19
N ALA A 462 7.07 0.64 -25.92
CA ALA A 462 6.76 2.01 -25.53
C ALA A 462 7.88 3.00 -25.86
N GLY A 463 9.14 2.61 -25.63
CA GLY A 463 10.30 3.42 -25.98
C GLY A 463 10.44 3.58 -27.50
N ARG A 464 10.28 2.48 -28.26
CA ARG A 464 10.38 2.52 -29.74
C ARG A 464 9.30 3.41 -30.34
N ARG A 465 8.06 3.22 -29.88
CA ARG A 465 6.93 4.08 -30.23
C ARG A 465 7.27 5.55 -29.98
N SER A 466 7.70 5.89 -28.77
CA SER A 466 7.93 7.29 -28.39
C SER A 466 9.09 7.91 -29.18
N TYR A 467 10.15 7.14 -29.47
CA TYR A 467 11.24 7.58 -30.34
C TYR A 467 10.74 7.87 -31.76
N LEU A 468 9.99 6.95 -32.37
CA LEU A 468 9.47 7.13 -33.73
C LEU A 468 8.50 8.31 -33.80
N GLU A 469 7.63 8.48 -32.81
CA GLU A 469 6.73 9.63 -32.70
C GLU A 469 7.53 10.95 -32.60
N ALA A 470 8.65 10.97 -31.85
CA ALA A 470 9.53 12.14 -31.76
C ALA A 470 10.31 12.42 -33.06
N LEU A 471 10.81 11.38 -33.71
CA LEU A 471 11.50 11.46 -34.99
C LEU A 471 10.58 12.04 -36.07
N LEU A 472 9.34 11.57 -36.13
CA LEU A 472 8.34 12.07 -37.07
C LEU A 472 7.91 13.52 -36.77
N ALA A 473 7.94 13.93 -35.51
CA ALA A 473 7.65 15.31 -35.15
C ALA A 473 8.75 16.30 -35.60
N SER A 474 9.97 15.83 -35.87
CA SER A 474 11.02 16.68 -36.41
C SER A 474 10.68 17.18 -37.82
N PRO A 475 10.80 18.49 -38.10
CA PRO A 475 10.57 19.03 -39.44
C PRO A 475 11.66 18.60 -40.43
N ALA A 476 12.87 18.28 -39.94
CA ALA A 476 14.03 17.93 -40.76
C ALA A 476 14.07 16.45 -41.17
N VAL A 477 13.20 15.61 -40.59
CA VAL A 477 13.20 14.16 -40.86
C VAL A 477 12.87 13.86 -42.32
N SER A 478 13.70 13.01 -42.95
CA SER A 478 13.48 12.52 -44.30
C SER A 478 12.84 11.12 -44.30
N LYS A 479 12.30 10.72 -45.46
CA LYS A 479 11.79 9.36 -45.71
C LYS A 479 12.87 8.30 -45.40
N GLN A 480 14.10 8.54 -45.82
CA GLN A 480 15.23 7.61 -45.66
C GLN A 480 15.59 7.39 -44.18
N ASP A 481 15.52 8.43 -43.34
CA ASP A 481 15.81 8.32 -41.91
C ASP A 481 14.83 7.36 -41.21
N VAL A 482 13.54 7.50 -41.54
CA VAL A 482 12.49 6.65 -40.98
C VAL A 482 12.61 5.22 -41.50
N GLU A 483 12.79 5.03 -42.81
CA GLU A 483 12.95 3.70 -43.42
C GLU A 483 14.16 2.95 -42.85
N SER A 484 15.27 3.65 -42.58
CA SER A 484 16.46 3.09 -41.94
C SER A 484 16.16 2.55 -40.55
N VAL A 485 15.50 3.35 -39.70
CA VAL A 485 15.09 2.94 -38.33
C VAL A 485 14.13 1.75 -38.37
N LEU A 486 13.12 1.79 -39.25
CA LEU A 486 12.15 0.71 -39.37
C LEU A 486 12.80 -0.59 -39.90
N GLY A 487 13.74 -0.46 -40.85
CA GLY A 487 14.53 -1.56 -41.38
C GLY A 487 15.35 -2.27 -40.31
N ASP A 488 16.07 -1.51 -39.47
CA ASP A 488 16.83 -2.05 -38.32
C ASP A 488 15.91 -2.78 -37.34
N TRP A 489 14.75 -2.20 -37.00
CA TRP A 489 13.82 -2.84 -36.07
C TRP A 489 13.18 -4.10 -36.62
N LYS A 490 12.92 -4.17 -37.93
CA LYS A 490 12.42 -5.36 -38.62
C LYS A 490 13.44 -6.50 -38.55
N GLN A 491 14.71 -6.20 -38.82
CA GLN A 491 15.81 -7.19 -38.69
C GLN A 491 15.94 -7.71 -37.26
N ASN A 492 15.63 -6.86 -36.27
CA ASN A 492 15.61 -7.21 -34.86
C ASN A 492 14.29 -7.86 -34.37
N GLY A 493 13.42 -8.30 -35.29
CA GLY A 493 12.24 -9.14 -34.97
C GLY A 493 11.01 -8.39 -34.44
N LEU A 494 10.96 -7.07 -34.60
CA LEU A 494 9.79 -6.28 -34.22
C LEU A 494 8.64 -6.49 -35.19
N LYS A 495 7.42 -6.72 -34.69
CA LYS A 495 6.25 -7.07 -35.52
C LYS A 495 5.27 -5.91 -35.73
N ARG A 496 5.11 -5.02 -34.75
CA ARG A 496 4.13 -3.93 -34.80
C ARG A 496 4.44 -2.79 -33.83
N ILE A 497 4.20 -1.55 -34.26
CA ILE A 497 4.20 -0.34 -33.42
C ILE A 497 2.90 0.43 -33.66
N ASN A 498 2.23 0.85 -32.59
CA ASN A 498 1.06 1.74 -32.69
C ASN A 498 1.52 3.20 -32.53
N LEU A 499 0.99 4.09 -33.35
CA LEU A 499 1.31 5.53 -33.34
C LEU A 499 0.06 6.35 -33.10
N ASP A 500 0.23 7.60 -32.66
CA ASP A 500 -0.87 8.56 -32.65
C ASP A 500 -1.20 9.11 -34.05
N SER A 501 -2.31 9.84 -34.14
CA SER A 501 -2.85 10.36 -35.41
C SER A 501 -1.87 11.31 -36.10
N SER A 502 -1.23 12.22 -35.37
CA SER A 502 -0.31 13.20 -35.97
C SER A 502 0.92 12.53 -36.57
N SER A 503 1.49 11.54 -35.88
CA SER A 503 2.61 10.77 -36.41
C SER A 503 2.20 9.88 -37.59
N CYS A 504 0.97 9.34 -37.61
CA CYS A 504 0.45 8.63 -38.78
C CYS A 504 0.27 9.53 -40.01
N ASP A 505 -0.27 10.73 -39.83
CA ASP A 505 -0.46 11.67 -40.93
C ASP A 505 0.89 12.12 -41.52
N ARG A 506 1.90 12.33 -40.65
CA ARG A 506 3.26 12.62 -41.09
C ARG A 506 3.91 11.47 -41.86
N LEU A 507 3.70 10.22 -41.44
CA LEU A 507 4.21 9.05 -42.18
C LEU A 507 3.63 8.98 -43.60
N ARG A 508 2.33 9.19 -43.74
CA ARG A 508 1.68 9.24 -45.05
C ARG A 508 2.22 10.39 -45.91
N ALA A 509 2.45 11.55 -45.30
CA ALA A 509 3.04 12.69 -45.99
C ALA A 509 4.49 12.43 -46.47
N LEU A 510 5.21 11.52 -45.84
CA LEU A 510 6.55 11.07 -46.25
C LEU A 510 6.52 9.93 -47.27
N ASP A 511 5.34 9.49 -47.73
CA ASP A 511 5.16 8.41 -48.70
C ASP A 511 5.84 7.09 -48.26
N ILE A 512 5.78 6.78 -46.96
CA ILE A 512 6.29 5.52 -46.40
C ILE A 512 5.21 4.46 -46.55
N ASP A 513 5.55 3.39 -47.28
CA ASP A 513 4.65 2.37 -47.86
C ASP A 513 3.45 1.96 -46.96
N ASP A 514 2.25 2.29 -47.43
CA ASP A 514 0.96 2.09 -46.75
C ASP A 514 0.56 0.61 -46.61
N THR A 515 1.25 -0.31 -47.30
CA THR A 515 0.95 -1.76 -47.29
C THR A 515 1.04 -2.41 -45.90
N TYR A 516 1.63 -1.71 -44.93
CA TYR A 516 1.76 -2.17 -43.55
C TYR A 516 1.06 -1.29 -42.50
N ILE A 517 0.39 -0.23 -42.94
CA ILE A 517 -0.25 0.75 -42.05
C ILE A 517 -1.73 0.39 -41.91
N THR A 518 -2.09 -0.26 -40.81
CA THR A 518 -3.49 -0.28 -40.36
C THR A 518 -3.77 1.02 -39.62
N PRO A 519 -5.00 1.55 -39.56
CA PRO A 519 -5.25 2.86 -38.96
C PRO A 519 -4.66 2.88 -37.54
N CYS A 520 -3.67 3.76 -37.33
CA CYS A 520 -2.90 3.92 -36.09
C CYS A 520 -1.87 2.84 -35.74
N SER A 521 -1.40 2.01 -36.70
CA SER A 521 -0.28 1.09 -36.45
C SER A 521 0.52 0.68 -37.68
N ILE A 522 1.83 0.61 -37.52
CA ILE A 522 2.78 0.07 -38.49
C ILE A 522 3.02 -1.41 -38.18
N ARG A 523 2.76 -2.31 -39.13
CA ARG A 523 3.34 -3.66 -39.16
C ARG A 523 4.76 -3.57 -39.75
N LEU A 524 5.75 -4.19 -39.13
CA LEU A 524 7.15 -4.07 -39.58
C LEU A 524 7.58 -5.30 -40.36
#